data_AF-A0A7R9WAB5-F1
#
_entry.id   AF-A0A7R9WAB5-F1
#
_cell.length_a   1.000
_cell.length_b   1.000
_cell.length_c   1.000
_cell.angle_alpha   90.00
_cell.angle_beta   90.00
_cell.angle_gamma   90.00
#
_symmetry.space_group_name_H-M   'P 1'
#
loop_
_entity.id
_entity.type
_entity.pdbx_description
1 polymer ?
#
loop_
_entity_poly.entity_id
_entity_poly.type
_entity_poly.pdbx_seq_one_letter_code
_entity_poly.pdbx_strand_id
1 'polypeptide(L)'
;GQYNGNLIAQRLISTGAEESEAFKAGQAVQRHILARTTRRRIRRFLRERDRLWTSGEGEIQATSGLDLLEKPAGAEWTESSQHQVADAIGLLMASGLNGRDISSILEHTPSVATLRTNSPELESESDNADVSDATSTSLGRSSCGNDGGLIESKDTLEGLLNIVFVELLMKTLKLRRYDARAVLRSCPGLLSKGGARSAMQVVVLMRSLGVSTTSLARDKKSLPTLLSRSPAALFRFVAFLSSEDIRMPVESIGPFLRRKNTEKLLDAVAPVSSNRMCVISDKNMTSPVGDISLMVDFWGGDAQAQKMKINSVYRAMASTA
;
A
#
# COMPACT_ATOMS: atom_id res chain seq x y z
N GLY A 1 -14.72 -12.57 22.60
CA GLY A 1 -13.66 -11.54 22.69
C GLY A 1 -13.70 -10.65 21.46
N GLN A 2 -14.22 -9.44 21.59
CA GLN A 2 -14.59 -8.58 20.44
C GLN A 2 -14.28 -7.10 20.71
N TYR A 3 -13.03 -6.73 21.05
CA TYR A 3 -12.78 -5.36 21.53
C TYR A 3 -11.48 -4.67 21.06
N ASN A 4 -10.88 -5.03 19.93
CA ASN A 4 -9.74 -4.26 19.40
C ASN A 4 -10.13 -3.17 18.40
N GLY A 5 -11.14 -3.38 17.54
CA GLY A 5 -11.62 -2.32 16.64
C GLY A 5 -12.27 -1.15 17.38
N ASN A 6 -13.00 -1.43 18.46
CA ASN A 6 -13.71 -0.41 19.25
C ASN A 6 -12.73 0.49 20.03
N LEU A 7 -11.65 -0.06 20.59
CA LEU A 7 -10.62 0.74 21.27
C LEU A 7 -9.88 1.66 20.29
N ILE A 8 -9.57 1.17 19.09
CA ILE A 8 -8.98 1.98 18.02
C ILE A 8 -9.96 3.09 17.61
N ALA A 9 -11.25 2.76 17.45
CA ALA A 9 -12.28 3.74 17.12
C ALA A 9 -12.42 4.81 18.21
N GLN A 10 -12.47 4.43 19.49
CA GLN A 10 -12.52 5.37 20.62
C GLN A 10 -11.31 6.32 20.65
N ARG A 11 -10.11 5.81 20.39
CA ARG A 11 -8.92 6.65 20.24
C ARG A 11 -9.03 7.58 19.04
N LEU A 12 -9.53 7.12 17.89
CA LEU A 12 -9.72 8.00 16.74
C LEU A 12 -10.74 9.10 17.03
N ILE A 13 -11.83 8.78 17.74
CA ILE A 13 -12.84 9.75 18.18
C ILE A 13 -12.22 10.79 19.11
N SER A 14 -11.38 10.38 20.08
CA SER A 14 -10.70 11.34 20.97
C SER A 14 -9.72 12.27 20.23
N THR A 15 -9.22 11.84 19.06
CA THR A 15 -8.38 12.66 18.17
C THR A 15 -9.17 13.53 17.17
N GLY A 16 -10.50 13.57 17.29
CA GLY A 16 -11.39 14.40 16.47
C GLY A 16 -11.80 13.76 15.14
N ALA A 17 -11.78 12.44 15.03
CA ALA A 17 -12.42 11.73 13.91
C ALA A 17 -13.94 11.64 14.12
N GLU A 18 -14.70 11.59 13.02
CA GLU A 18 -16.13 11.28 13.08
C GLU A 18 -16.33 9.83 13.53
N GLU A 19 -17.35 9.59 14.36
CA GLU A 19 -17.66 8.26 14.91
C GLU A 19 -17.80 7.19 13.81
N SER A 20 -18.51 7.51 12.73
CA SER A 20 -18.74 6.59 11.61
C SER A 20 -17.45 6.17 10.88
N GLU A 21 -16.55 7.13 10.60
CA GLU A 21 -15.25 6.89 9.96
C GLU A 21 -14.28 6.17 10.91
N ALA A 22 -14.30 6.54 12.19
CA ALA A 22 -13.46 5.92 13.23
C ALA A 22 -13.77 4.43 13.41
N PHE A 23 -15.05 4.05 13.43
CA PHE A 23 -15.45 2.64 13.51
C PHE A 23 -15.02 1.84 12.27
N LYS A 24 -15.18 2.39 11.06
CA LYS A 24 -14.73 1.73 9.82
C LYS A 24 -13.22 1.50 9.84
N ALA A 25 -12.46 2.52 10.20
CA ALA A 25 -11.00 2.43 10.32
C ALA A 25 -10.59 1.40 11.38
N GLY A 26 -11.21 1.40 12.56
CA GLY A 26 -10.97 0.43 13.62
C GLY A 26 -11.24 -1.02 13.17
N GLN A 27 -12.34 -1.25 12.45
CA GLN A 27 -12.66 -2.56 11.87
C GLN A 27 -11.65 -2.98 10.79
N ALA A 28 -11.25 -2.06 9.91
CA ALA A 28 -10.27 -2.34 8.85
C ALA A 28 -8.91 -2.76 9.43
N VAL A 29 -8.42 -2.03 10.45
CA VAL A 29 -7.18 -2.36 11.16
C VAL A 29 -7.30 -3.71 11.88
N GLN A 30 -8.40 -3.95 12.58
CA GLN A 30 -8.63 -5.24 13.24
C GLN A 30 -8.62 -6.41 12.25
N ARG A 31 -9.36 -6.31 11.13
CA ARG A 31 -9.38 -7.34 10.07
C ARG A 31 -7.99 -7.58 9.51
N HIS A 32 -7.22 -6.51 9.26
CA HIS A 32 -5.86 -6.61 8.75
C HIS A 32 -4.94 -7.37 9.72
N ILE A 33 -4.98 -7.04 11.01
CA ILE A 33 -4.14 -7.67 12.03
C ILE A 33 -4.51 -9.14 12.22
N LEU A 34 -5.80 -9.47 12.25
CA LEU A 34 -6.26 -10.86 12.30
C LEU A 34 -5.76 -11.63 11.09
N ALA A 35 -5.97 -11.12 9.87
CA ALA A 35 -5.48 -11.76 8.66
C ALA A 35 -3.95 -11.92 8.65
N ARG A 36 -3.21 -10.93 9.14
CA ARG A 36 -1.74 -10.98 9.27
C ARG A 36 -1.29 -12.06 10.26
N THR A 37 -1.97 -12.18 11.39
CA THR A 37 -1.67 -13.17 12.44
C THR A 37 -1.99 -14.58 11.96
N THR A 38 -3.17 -14.79 11.36
CA THR A 38 -3.56 -16.07 10.75
C THR A 38 -2.56 -16.51 9.68
N ARG A 39 -2.15 -15.60 8.76
CA ARG A 39 -1.13 -15.92 7.75
C ARG A 39 0.22 -16.30 8.37
N ARG A 40 0.62 -15.64 9.47
CA ARG A 40 1.87 -15.99 10.18
C ARG A 40 1.77 -17.39 10.80
N ARG A 41 0.64 -17.71 11.43
CA ARG A 41 0.39 -19.06 11.99
C ARG A 41 0.40 -20.12 10.91
N ILE A 42 -0.31 -19.91 9.79
CA ILE A 42 -0.32 -20.83 8.64
C ILE A 42 1.11 -21.02 8.10
N ARG A 43 1.88 -19.94 7.91
CA ARG A 43 3.26 -20.06 7.43
C ARG A 43 4.17 -20.80 8.41
N ARG A 44 3.98 -20.61 9.72
CA ARG A 44 4.73 -21.33 10.75
C ARG A 44 4.38 -22.81 10.69
N PHE A 45 3.09 -23.15 10.70
CA PHE A 45 2.60 -24.52 10.56
C PHE A 45 3.14 -25.20 9.29
N LEU A 46 3.07 -24.53 8.14
CA LEU A 46 3.60 -25.07 6.89
C LEU A 46 5.12 -25.32 6.96
N ARG A 47 5.89 -24.41 7.58
CA ARG A 47 7.34 -24.61 7.78
C ARG A 47 7.65 -25.77 8.73
N GLU A 48 6.89 -25.90 9.82
CA GLU A 48 7.04 -27.00 10.78
C GLU A 48 6.72 -28.34 10.11
N ARG A 49 5.62 -28.41 9.36
CA ARG A 49 5.25 -29.57 8.55
C ARG A 49 6.34 -29.91 7.53
N ASP A 50 6.82 -28.93 6.77
CA ASP A 50 7.85 -29.15 5.76
C ASP A 50 9.19 -29.59 6.40
N ARG A 51 9.50 -29.10 7.62
CA ARG A 51 10.66 -29.54 8.41
C ARG A 51 10.54 -30.99 8.87
N LEU A 52 9.36 -31.41 9.34
CA LEU A 52 9.12 -32.80 9.76
C LEU A 52 9.19 -33.76 8.56
N TRP A 53 8.72 -33.33 7.40
CA TRP A 53 8.81 -34.13 6.16
C TRP A 53 10.25 -34.27 5.65
N THR A 54 11.12 -33.30 5.89
CA THR A 54 12.53 -33.39 5.47
C THR A 54 13.42 -34.10 6.48
N SER A 55 13.09 -34.10 7.78
CA SER A 55 13.91 -34.75 8.81
C SER A 55 13.77 -36.28 8.85
N GLY A 56 12.76 -36.86 8.21
CA GLY A 56 12.55 -38.32 8.20
C GLY A 56 12.15 -38.91 9.56
N GLU A 57 11.93 -38.05 10.57
CA GLU A 57 11.47 -38.44 11.90
C GLU A 57 9.96 -38.69 11.84
N GLY A 58 9.59 -39.91 11.45
CA GLY A 58 8.22 -40.41 11.33
C GLY A 58 7.55 -40.73 12.66
N GLU A 59 7.76 -39.96 13.73
CA GLU A 59 6.96 -40.05 14.95
C GLU A 59 6.16 -38.77 15.14
N ILE A 60 4.90 -38.83 14.67
CA ILE A 60 3.92 -37.77 14.81
C ILE A 60 3.50 -37.73 16.29
N GLN A 61 4.22 -36.98 17.14
CA GLN A 61 3.60 -36.43 18.35
C GLN A 61 2.60 -35.36 17.92
N ALA A 62 1.38 -35.80 17.59
CA ALA A 62 0.27 -35.01 17.04
C ALA A 62 -0.33 -34.00 18.03
N THR A 63 0.39 -33.60 19.08
CA THR A 63 -0.15 -32.81 20.19
C THR A 63 0.21 -31.33 20.14
N SER A 64 1.22 -30.91 19.37
CA SER A 64 1.68 -29.51 19.36
C SER A 64 1.23 -28.69 18.14
N GLY A 65 1.02 -29.31 16.98
CA GLY A 65 0.68 -28.61 15.73
C GLY A 65 -0.79 -28.18 15.60
N LEU A 66 -1.73 -28.97 16.16
CA LEU A 66 -3.17 -28.69 16.13
C LEU A 66 -3.59 -27.65 17.19
N ASP A 67 -2.87 -27.62 18.31
CA ASP A 67 -3.10 -26.69 19.44
C ASP A 67 -2.82 -25.21 19.05
N LEU A 68 -1.96 -25.00 18.05
CA LEU A 68 -1.67 -23.68 17.44
C LEU A 68 -2.81 -23.14 16.57
N LEU A 69 -3.69 -24.01 16.05
CA LEU A 69 -4.85 -23.61 15.25
C LEU A 69 -6.13 -23.49 16.11
N GLU A 70 -6.25 -24.29 17.16
CA GLU A 70 -7.43 -24.27 18.06
C GLU A 70 -7.44 -23.08 19.02
N LYS A 71 -6.28 -22.50 19.35
CA LYS A 71 -6.26 -21.22 20.10
C LYS A 71 -6.97 -20.14 19.28
N PRO A 72 -8.11 -19.60 19.76
CA PRO A 72 -8.87 -18.63 18.99
C PRO A 72 -7.96 -17.46 18.64
N ALA A 73 -7.95 -17.07 17.36
CA ALA A 73 -7.10 -15.99 16.83
C ALA A 73 -7.25 -14.65 17.56
N GLY A 74 -8.25 -14.51 18.44
CA GLY A 74 -8.45 -13.38 19.34
C GLY A 74 -7.71 -13.42 20.69
N ALA A 75 -7.13 -14.56 21.10
CA ALA A 75 -6.50 -14.71 22.43
C ALA A 75 -5.02 -14.27 22.48
N GLU A 76 -4.34 -14.15 21.34
CA GLU A 76 -2.95 -13.67 21.25
C GLU A 76 -2.86 -12.27 20.62
N TRP A 77 -3.84 -11.41 20.87
CA TRP A 77 -3.55 -9.98 20.78
C TRP A 77 -2.73 -9.62 22.01
N THR A 78 -1.41 -9.67 21.87
CA THR A 78 -0.49 -9.19 22.89
C THR A 78 -0.70 -7.69 23.10
N GLU A 79 -0.64 -7.23 24.35
CA GLU A 79 -0.68 -5.80 24.71
C GLU A 79 0.25 -4.97 23.80
N SER A 80 1.40 -5.54 23.42
CA SER A 80 2.36 -4.97 22.47
C SER A 80 1.75 -4.52 21.13
N SER A 81 0.76 -5.23 20.59
CA SER A 81 0.10 -4.85 19.33
C SER A 81 -0.82 -3.64 19.51
N GLN A 82 -1.44 -3.50 20.69
CA GLN A 82 -2.28 -2.34 21.01
C GLN A 82 -1.45 -1.09 21.25
N HIS A 83 -0.29 -1.23 21.90
CA HIS A 83 0.69 -0.15 22.06
C HIS A 83 1.23 0.30 20.70
N GLN A 84 1.59 -0.63 19.83
CA GLN A 84 2.08 -0.29 18.48
C GLN A 84 1.08 0.55 17.67
N VAL A 85 -0.22 0.19 17.70
CA VAL A 85 -1.25 0.98 17.00
C VAL A 85 -1.44 2.35 17.67
N ALA A 86 -1.33 2.44 18.99
CA ALA A 86 -1.36 3.71 19.73
C ALA A 86 -0.23 4.63 19.27
N ASP A 87 0.99 4.11 19.24
CA ASP A 87 2.20 4.84 18.87
C ASP A 87 2.11 5.31 17.42
N ALA A 88 1.60 4.46 16.52
CA ALA A 88 1.38 4.83 15.13
C ALA A 88 0.39 5.99 15.00
N ILE A 89 -0.72 5.98 15.75
CA ILE A 89 -1.67 7.09 15.78
C ILE A 89 -1.01 8.35 16.37
N GLY A 90 -0.25 8.21 17.45
CA GLY A 90 0.51 9.30 18.09
C GLY A 90 1.49 9.97 17.13
N LEU A 91 2.25 9.19 16.36
CA LEU A 91 3.18 9.69 15.35
C LEU A 91 2.47 10.38 14.18
N LEU A 92 1.35 9.83 13.72
CA LEU A 92 0.54 10.46 12.68
C LEU A 92 0.02 11.83 13.16
N MET A 93 -0.43 11.92 14.41
CA MET A 93 -0.81 13.20 15.01
C MET A 93 0.36 14.17 15.16
N ALA A 94 1.52 13.70 15.61
CA ALA A 94 2.74 14.51 15.74
C ALA A 94 3.19 15.09 14.39
N SER A 95 2.95 14.36 13.29
CA SER A 95 3.16 14.84 11.93
C SER A 95 2.12 15.89 11.45
N GLY A 96 1.15 16.23 12.29
CA GLY A 96 0.11 17.24 12.06
C GLY A 96 -1.08 16.75 11.24
N LEU A 97 -1.35 15.43 11.26
CA LEU A 97 -2.58 14.84 10.71
C LEU A 97 -3.69 14.89 11.76
N ASN A 98 -4.91 15.18 11.33
CA ASN A 98 -6.08 15.21 12.22
C ASN A 98 -6.72 13.82 12.32
N GLY A 99 -7.58 13.57 13.31
CA GLY A 99 -8.30 12.31 13.44
C GLY A 99 -9.01 11.85 12.16
N ARG A 100 -9.60 12.79 11.40
CA ARG A 100 -10.21 12.54 10.08
C ARG A 100 -9.21 12.09 9.00
N ASP A 101 -7.99 12.63 9.01
CA ASP A 101 -6.96 12.20 8.07
C ASP A 101 -6.50 10.78 8.43
N ILE A 102 -6.33 10.51 9.73
CA ILE A 102 -5.88 9.23 10.27
C ILE A 102 -6.92 8.13 10.02
N SER A 103 -8.21 8.39 10.25
CA SER A 103 -9.30 7.44 9.98
C SER A 103 -9.29 6.98 8.52
N SER A 104 -9.24 7.94 7.58
CA SER A 104 -9.21 7.65 6.14
C SER A 104 -7.95 6.88 5.72
N ILE A 105 -6.79 7.23 6.29
CA ILE A 105 -5.54 6.50 6.02
C ILE A 105 -5.63 5.05 6.51
N LEU A 106 -6.13 4.83 7.73
CA LEU A 106 -6.22 3.50 8.34
C LEU A 106 -7.30 2.63 7.72
N GLU A 107 -8.41 3.21 7.26
CA GLU A 107 -9.45 2.50 6.53
C GLU A 107 -8.91 1.88 5.23
N HIS A 108 -8.14 2.66 4.46
CA HIS A 108 -7.65 2.23 3.14
C HIS A 108 -6.28 1.55 3.18
N THR A 109 -5.43 1.88 4.15
CA THR A 109 -4.08 1.32 4.29
C THR A 109 -3.85 0.87 5.74
N PRO A 110 -4.56 -0.17 6.21
CA PRO A 110 -4.49 -0.61 7.60
C PRO A 110 -3.11 -1.17 7.99
N SER A 111 -2.24 -1.48 7.02
CA SER A 111 -0.85 -1.89 7.27
C SER A 111 -0.03 -0.80 7.95
N VAL A 112 -0.38 0.48 7.78
CA VAL A 112 0.29 1.63 8.41
C VAL A 112 0.26 1.52 9.94
N ALA A 113 -0.85 1.05 10.51
CA ALA A 113 -1.00 0.86 11.95
C ALA A 113 -0.05 -0.20 12.54
N THR A 114 0.55 -1.05 11.69
CA THR A 114 1.43 -2.16 12.09
C THR A 114 2.88 -1.96 11.68
N LEU A 115 3.22 -0.76 11.20
CA LEU A 115 4.60 -0.37 10.91
C LEU A 115 5.37 -0.16 12.20
N ARG A 116 6.68 -0.39 12.15
CA ARG A 116 7.55 -0.14 13.32
C ARG A 116 7.62 1.36 13.56
N THR A 117 7.37 1.75 14.80
CA THR A 117 7.54 3.10 15.35
C THR A 117 8.91 3.12 16.05
N ASN A 118 9.65 4.22 15.99
CA ASN A 118 10.87 4.34 16.79
C ASN A 118 10.43 4.76 18.19
N SER A 119 9.83 3.84 18.94
CA SER A 119 9.59 4.12 20.35
C SER A 119 10.94 4.06 21.08
N PRO A 120 11.38 5.13 21.78
CA PRO A 120 12.66 5.18 22.46
C PRO A 120 12.72 4.35 23.76
N GLU A 121 11.67 3.60 24.12
CA GLU A 121 11.56 3.01 25.46
C GLU A 121 11.97 1.53 25.61
N LEU A 122 12.49 0.86 24.57
CA LEU A 122 13.01 -0.51 24.73
C LEU A 122 14.29 -0.73 23.91
N GLU A 123 15.35 -0.02 24.27
CA GLU A 123 16.73 -0.49 24.09
C GLU A 123 17.26 -1.18 25.36
N SER A 124 16.42 -1.99 26.01
CA SER A 124 16.84 -2.87 27.09
C SER A 124 16.45 -4.31 26.77
N GLU A 125 17.49 -5.11 26.51
CA GLU A 125 17.55 -6.57 26.67
C GLU A 125 16.65 -7.41 25.76
N SER A 126 17.15 -7.70 24.56
CA SER A 126 16.96 -9.04 23.97
C SER A 126 18.26 -9.52 23.34
N ASP A 127 19.31 -9.60 24.16
CA ASP A 127 20.39 -10.57 23.96
C ASP A 127 19.82 -11.96 24.23
N ASN A 128 19.22 -12.55 23.19
CA ASN A 128 19.14 -13.99 22.97
C ASN A 128 18.94 -14.18 21.47
N ALA A 129 19.98 -13.78 20.73
CA ALA A 129 20.22 -14.25 19.39
C ALA A 129 20.63 -15.73 19.49
N ASP A 130 19.66 -16.62 19.29
CA ASP A 130 19.97 -17.98 18.89
C ASP A 130 20.50 -17.92 17.45
N VAL A 131 21.80 -18.15 17.34
CA VAL A 131 22.57 -18.20 16.11
C VAL A 131 22.43 -19.59 15.52
N SER A 132 21.69 -19.71 14.42
CA SER A 132 21.89 -20.62 13.28
C SER A 132 20.67 -20.44 12.37
N ASP A 133 20.77 -20.08 11.10
CA ASP A 133 21.67 -20.60 10.09
C ASP A 133 21.67 -19.60 8.92
N ALA A 134 22.83 -19.01 8.65
CA ALA A 134 23.06 -18.11 7.53
C ALA A 134 24.02 -18.80 6.56
N THR A 135 23.49 -19.65 5.67
CA THR A 135 24.22 -20.03 4.46
C THR A 135 23.29 -20.36 3.29
N SER A 136 23.45 -19.59 2.21
CA SER A 136 23.00 -19.83 0.82
C SER A 136 21.48 -19.96 0.57
N THR A 137 20.82 -18.98 -0.06
CA THR A 137 20.94 -18.78 -1.51
C THR A 137 20.68 -17.32 -1.90
N SER A 138 21.77 -16.59 -2.10
CA SER A 138 21.80 -15.40 -2.92
C SER A 138 21.72 -15.82 -4.40
N LEU A 139 20.58 -15.61 -5.04
CA LEU A 139 20.51 -15.50 -6.50
C LEU A 139 19.87 -14.16 -6.85
N GLY A 140 20.74 -13.17 -7.02
CA GLY A 140 20.77 -12.37 -8.23
C GLY A 140 19.52 -11.55 -8.54
N ARG A 141 19.46 -10.34 -7.97
CA ARG A 141 19.01 -9.20 -8.77
C ARG A 141 19.92 -8.01 -8.54
N SER A 142 21.00 -8.05 -9.31
CA SER A 142 21.94 -6.97 -9.59
C SER A 142 21.25 -5.61 -9.62
N SER A 143 21.65 -4.80 -8.64
CA SER A 143 21.49 -3.36 -8.61
C SER A 143 22.69 -2.78 -9.35
N CYS A 144 22.52 -2.46 -10.62
CA CYS A 144 23.38 -1.52 -11.33
C CYS A 144 22.58 -0.23 -11.56
N GLY A 145 22.95 0.82 -10.83
CA GLY A 145 22.34 2.14 -10.91
C GLY A 145 22.69 2.99 -9.69
N ASN A 146 23.96 3.40 -9.60
CA ASN A 146 24.40 4.53 -8.80
C ASN A 146 23.56 5.76 -9.17
N ASP A 147 22.77 6.27 -8.22
CA ASP A 147 22.43 7.70 -8.15
C ASP A 147 21.76 8.03 -6.79
N GLY A 148 22.45 8.86 -6.00
CA GLY A 148 21.86 9.67 -4.92
C GLY A 148 21.49 8.97 -3.60
N GLY A 149 22.39 9.03 -2.62
CA GLY A 149 22.19 8.56 -1.24
C GLY A 149 21.15 9.35 -0.43
N LEU A 150 19.86 9.17 -0.73
CA LEU A 150 18.76 9.83 -0.01
C LEU A 150 17.73 8.86 0.61
N ILE A 151 17.96 7.54 0.59
CA ILE A 151 16.97 6.58 1.12
C ILE A 151 17.65 5.42 1.87
N GLU A 152 18.42 5.74 2.91
CA GLU A 152 18.70 4.81 4.03
C GLU A 152 17.76 5.08 5.21
N SER A 153 16.57 5.60 4.93
CA SER A 153 15.54 5.79 5.95
C SER A 153 15.06 4.42 6.43
N LYS A 154 15.44 4.07 7.66
CA LYS A 154 14.94 2.90 8.40
C LYS A 154 13.46 2.69 8.11
N ASP A 155 13.07 1.43 7.88
CA ASP A 155 11.72 0.93 7.54
C ASP A 155 10.64 1.23 8.62
N THR A 156 10.51 2.50 8.95
CA THR A 156 9.80 3.05 10.10
C THR A 156 8.71 3.98 9.60
N LEU A 157 7.64 4.10 10.38
CA LEU A 157 6.53 4.99 10.03
C LEU A 157 6.99 6.45 9.93
N GLU A 158 7.85 6.89 10.85
CA GLU A 158 8.45 8.24 10.86
C GLU A 158 9.27 8.51 9.60
N GLY A 159 10.11 7.55 9.20
CA GLY A 159 10.89 7.66 7.96
C GLY A 159 10.00 7.82 6.74
N LEU A 160 8.93 7.01 6.64
CA LEU A 160 7.97 7.11 5.54
C LEU A 160 7.19 8.43 5.56
N LEU A 161 6.77 8.91 6.73
CA LEU A 161 6.10 10.20 6.88
C LEU A 161 7.03 11.35 6.46
N ASN A 162 8.29 11.32 6.84
CA ASN A 162 9.24 12.35 6.45
C ASN A 162 9.45 12.37 4.92
N ILE A 163 9.67 11.21 4.30
CA ILE A 163 9.85 11.10 2.84
C ILE A 163 8.60 11.56 2.08
N VAL A 164 7.43 11.09 2.48
CA VAL A 164 6.21 11.35 1.71
C VAL A 164 5.66 12.74 2.03
N PHE A 165 5.46 13.04 3.30
CA PHE A 165 4.77 14.27 3.70
C PHE A 165 5.69 15.49 3.58
N VAL A 166 6.92 15.39 4.06
CA VAL A 166 7.86 16.52 4.07
C VAL A 166 8.61 16.63 2.75
N GLU A 167 9.33 15.58 2.33
CA GLU A 167 10.19 15.65 1.13
C GLU A 167 9.38 15.70 -0.18
N LEU A 168 8.44 14.78 -0.38
CA LEU A 168 7.68 14.70 -1.63
C LEU A 168 6.60 15.80 -1.72
N LEU A 169 5.66 15.84 -0.77
CA LEU A 169 4.49 16.72 -0.88
C LEU A 169 4.82 18.18 -0.57
N MET A 170 5.53 18.45 0.54
CA MET A 170 5.81 19.83 0.98
C MET A 170 7.04 20.44 0.29
N LYS A 171 8.17 19.73 0.18
CA LYS A 171 9.39 20.29 -0.44
C LYS A 171 9.38 20.20 -1.97
N THR A 172 9.11 19.03 -2.53
CA THR A 172 9.21 18.79 -3.98
C THR A 172 8.03 19.40 -4.75
N LEU A 173 6.79 19.12 -4.31
CA LEU A 173 5.57 19.65 -4.93
C LEU A 173 5.16 21.03 -4.40
N LYS A 174 5.82 21.53 -3.33
CA LYS A 174 5.52 22.84 -2.72
C LYS A 174 4.05 22.98 -2.30
N LEU A 175 3.42 21.88 -1.89
CA LEU A 175 2.04 21.91 -1.41
C LEU A 175 1.97 22.56 -0.03
N ARG A 176 0.90 23.33 0.21
CA ARG A 176 0.57 23.77 1.57
C ARG A 176 0.23 22.55 2.42
N ARG A 177 0.47 22.63 3.73
CA ARG A 177 0.19 21.53 4.67
C ARG A 177 -1.25 21.01 4.56
N TYR A 178 -2.23 21.91 4.40
CA TYR A 178 -3.63 21.51 4.18
C TYR A 178 -3.83 20.68 2.90
N ASP A 179 -3.20 21.06 1.79
CA ASP A 179 -3.30 20.35 0.52
C ASP A 179 -2.56 19.00 0.56
N ALA A 180 -1.40 18.95 1.21
CA ALA A 180 -0.66 17.71 1.44
C ALA A 180 -1.50 16.68 2.22
N ARG A 181 -2.22 17.13 3.27
CA ARG A 181 -3.17 16.28 4.02
C ARG A 181 -4.30 15.75 3.13
N ALA A 182 -4.88 16.62 2.30
CA ALA A 182 -5.96 16.22 1.38
C ALA A 182 -5.49 15.19 0.34
N VAL A 183 -4.25 15.31 -0.14
CA VAL A 183 -3.64 14.31 -1.03
C VAL A 183 -3.43 12.99 -0.28
N LEU A 184 -2.85 12.99 0.92
CA LEU A 184 -2.66 11.77 1.72
C LEU A 184 -3.96 11.04 2.03
N ARG A 185 -5.06 11.76 2.30
CA ARG A 185 -6.40 11.16 2.46
C ARG A 185 -6.87 10.46 1.18
N SER A 186 -6.60 11.06 0.02
CA SER A 186 -7.06 10.55 -1.26
C SER A 186 -6.21 9.39 -1.78
N CYS A 187 -4.91 9.36 -1.45
CA CYS A 187 -3.99 8.29 -1.81
C CYS A 187 -3.13 7.84 -0.61
N PRO A 188 -3.73 7.15 0.38
CA PRO A 188 -3.01 6.73 1.58
C PRO A 188 -1.97 5.64 1.30
N GLY A 189 -2.07 4.96 0.15
CA GLY A 189 -1.04 4.04 -0.34
C GLY A 189 0.33 4.68 -0.57
N LEU A 190 0.44 6.02 -0.56
CA LEU A 190 1.72 6.73 -0.53
C LEU A 190 2.53 6.40 0.73
N LEU A 191 1.87 6.13 1.87
CA LEU A 191 2.52 5.74 3.13
C LEU A 191 2.95 4.26 3.14
N SER A 192 3.30 3.72 1.98
CA SER A 192 3.92 2.42 1.80
C SER A 192 5.29 2.59 1.14
N LYS A 193 6.22 1.67 1.41
CA LYS A 193 7.57 1.71 0.82
C LYS A 193 7.54 1.79 -0.71
N GLY A 194 6.69 0.95 -1.31
CA GLY A 194 6.50 0.92 -2.76
C GLY A 194 5.83 2.18 -3.28
N GLY A 195 4.77 2.65 -2.60
CA GLY A 195 4.02 3.84 -2.99
C GLY A 195 4.85 5.12 -2.96
N ALA A 196 5.64 5.33 -1.90
CA ALA A 196 6.52 6.49 -1.77
C ALA A 196 7.56 6.57 -2.91
N ARG A 197 8.25 5.44 -3.18
CA ARG A 197 9.25 5.36 -4.26
C ARG A 197 8.61 5.52 -5.64
N SER A 198 7.48 4.86 -5.85
CA SER A 198 6.69 4.95 -7.08
C SER A 198 6.28 6.39 -7.36
N ALA A 199 5.72 7.09 -6.37
CA ALA A 199 5.27 8.46 -6.51
C ALA A 199 6.43 9.43 -6.82
N MET A 200 7.59 9.24 -6.18
CA MET A 200 8.79 10.02 -6.48
C MET A 200 9.22 9.84 -7.95
N GLN A 201 9.23 8.60 -8.45
CA GLN A 201 9.53 8.29 -9.85
C GLN A 201 8.52 8.91 -10.81
N VAL A 202 7.23 8.91 -10.46
CA VAL A 202 6.19 9.58 -11.26
C VAL A 202 6.44 11.09 -11.34
N VAL A 203 6.82 11.74 -10.23
CA VAL A 203 7.15 13.18 -10.24
C VAL A 203 8.38 13.47 -11.12
N VAL A 204 9.42 12.64 -11.03
CA VAL A 204 10.62 12.74 -11.88
C VAL A 204 10.26 12.56 -13.36
N LEU A 205 9.45 11.55 -13.68
CA LEU A 205 8.98 11.30 -15.04
C LEU A 205 8.15 12.47 -15.57
N MET A 206 7.22 13.01 -14.81
CA MET A 206 6.42 14.18 -15.22
C MET A 206 7.29 15.41 -15.47
N ARG A 207 8.36 15.59 -14.68
CA ARG A 207 9.33 16.66 -14.91
C ARG A 207 10.08 16.48 -16.23
N SER A 208 10.47 15.25 -16.59
CA SER A 208 11.10 14.97 -17.89
C SER A 208 10.16 15.18 -19.09
N LEU A 209 8.83 15.11 -18.87
CA LEU A 209 7.80 15.38 -19.87
C LEU A 209 7.42 16.88 -19.96
N GLY A 210 8.25 17.77 -19.43
CA GLY A 210 8.03 19.22 -19.49
C GLY A 210 7.00 19.76 -18.49
N VAL A 211 6.50 18.96 -17.55
CA VAL A 211 5.55 19.43 -16.52
C VAL A 211 6.31 19.91 -15.28
N SER A 212 6.17 21.20 -14.97
CA SER A 212 6.74 21.74 -13.74
C SER A 212 6.04 21.18 -12.49
N THR A 213 6.80 21.01 -11.39
CA THR A 213 6.25 20.52 -10.12
C THR A 213 5.16 21.43 -9.56
N THR A 214 5.26 22.74 -9.80
CA THR A 214 4.24 23.73 -9.42
C THR A 214 2.96 23.58 -10.23
N SER A 215 3.07 23.27 -11.52
CA SER A 215 1.91 23.03 -12.38
C SER A 215 1.22 21.72 -12.01
N LEU A 216 2.00 20.69 -11.66
CA LEU A 216 1.51 19.42 -11.14
C LEU A 216 0.76 19.57 -9.80
N ALA A 217 1.26 20.42 -8.91
CA ALA A 217 0.65 20.72 -7.61
C ALA A 217 -0.70 21.47 -7.71
N ARG A 218 -0.96 22.19 -8.82
CA ARG A 218 -2.25 22.89 -9.04
C ARG A 218 -3.40 21.91 -9.27
N ASP A 219 -3.12 20.71 -9.76
CA ASP A 219 -4.13 19.71 -10.14
C ASP A 219 -4.53 18.83 -8.95
N LYS A 220 -5.13 19.43 -7.93
CA LYS A 220 -5.43 18.76 -6.65
C LYS A 220 -6.29 17.50 -6.78
N LYS A 221 -7.16 17.44 -7.81
CA LYS A 221 -8.10 16.32 -8.01
C LYS A 221 -7.47 15.12 -8.71
N SER A 222 -6.61 15.35 -9.71
CA SER A 222 -5.96 14.29 -10.49
C SER A 222 -4.56 13.93 -9.99
N LEU A 223 -3.97 14.75 -9.12
CA LEU A 223 -2.67 14.45 -8.50
C LEU A 223 -2.67 13.13 -7.71
N PRO A 224 -3.66 12.84 -6.82
CA PRO A 224 -3.69 11.57 -6.10
C PRO A 224 -3.79 10.35 -7.01
N THR A 225 -4.59 10.43 -8.08
CA THR A 225 -4.75 9.34 -9.05
C THR A 225 -3.48 9.15 -9.88
N LEU A 226 -2.79 10.24 -10.24
CA LEU A 226 -1.52 10.16 -10.96
C LEU A 226 -0.39 9.57 -10.11
N LEU A 227 -0.25 9.99 -8.85
CA LEU A 227 0.80 9.49 -7.94
C LEU A 227 0.61 8.03 -7.53
N SER A 228 -0.62 7.51 -7.61
CA SER A 228 -0.92 6.10 -7.31
C SER A 228 -0.75 5.17 -8.50
N ARG A 229 -0.43 5.69 -9.70
CA ARG A 229 -0.14 4.86 -10.88
C ARG A 229 1.28 4.31 -10.85
N SER A 230 1.44 3.16 -11.50
CA SER A 230 2.75 2.54 -11.68
C SER A 230 3.59 3.37 -12.67
N PRO A 231 4.82 3.78 -12.30
CA PRO A 231 5.71 4.54 -13.19
C PRO A 231 6.09 3.73 -14.43
N ALA A 232 6.18 2.40 -14.31
CA ALA A 232 6.45 1.53 -15.47
C ALA A 232 5.30 1.55 -16.48
N ALA A 233 4.05 1.58 -16.00
CA ALA A 233 2.88 1.65 -16.88
C ALA A 233 2.78 3.03 -17.56
N LEU A 234 3.03 4.11 -16.80
CA LEU A 234 3.11 5.45 -17.38
C LEU A 234 4.24 5.57 -18.41
N PHE A 235 5.41 5.02 -18.14
CA PHE A 235 6.53 5.03 -19.08
C PHE A 235 6.20 4.28 -20.37
N ARG A 236 5.58 3.09 -20.29
CA ARG A 236 5.12 2.36 -21.49
C ARG A 236 4.11 3.16 -22.29
N PHE A 237 3.20 3.86 -21.61
CA PHE A 237 2.22 4.70 -22.28
C PHE A 237 2.86 5.92 -22.95
N VAL A 238 3.82 6.57 -22.29
CA VAL A 238 4.62 7.65 -22.87
C VAL A 238 5.37 7.16 -24.11
N ALA A 239 6.05 6.01 -24.02
CA ALA A 239 6.77 5.41 -25.13
C ALA A 239 5.85 5.11 -26.33
N PHE A 240 4.63 4.66 -26.04
CA PHE A 240 3.59 4.46 -27.06
C PHE A 240 3.13 5.79 -27.70
N LEU A 241 2.91 6.84 -26.92
CA LEU A 241 2.55 8.15 -27.48
C LEU A 241 3.68 8.77 -28.32
N SER A 242 4.93 8.51 -27.96
CA SER A 242 6.10 8.93 -28.73
C SER A 242 6.45 7.99 -29.89
N SER A 243 5.75 6.85 -30.06
CA SER A 243 6.06 5.89 -31.12
C SER A 243 5.78 6.49 -32.51
N GLU A 244 6.27 5.82 -33.55
CA GLU A 244 6.06 6.23 -34.94
C GLU A 244 4.59 6.28 -35.37
N ASP A 245 3.71 5.58 -34.63
CA ASP A 245 2.27 5.52 -34.91
C ASP A 245 1.54 6.82 -34.53
N ILE A 246 1.94 7.45 -33.42
CA ILE A 246 1.26 8.64 -32.87
C ILE A 246 2.12 9.90 -33.04
N ARG A 247 3.45 9.77 -32.97
CA ARG A 247 4.44 10.85 -33.16
C ARG A 247 4.18 12.08 -32.28
N MET A 248 3.68 11.87 -31.05
CA MET A 248 3.45 12.98 -30.12
C MET A 248 4.79 13.47 -29.56
N PRO A 249 5.11 14.77 -29.65
CA PRO A 249 6.35 15.30 -29.09
C PRO A 249 6.35 15.17 -27.56
N VAL A 250 7.48 14.76 -26.99
CA VAL A 250 7.62 14.40 -25.57
C VAL A 250 7.16 15.52 -24.63
N GLU A 251 7.41 16.77 -25.02
CA GLU A 251 7.02 17.98 -24.29
C GLU A 251 5.49 18.17 -24.21
N SER A 252 4.74 17.66 -25.18
CA SER A 252 3.28 17.75 -25.22
C SER A 252 2.59 16.61 -24.46
N ILE A 253 3.30 15.50 -24.21
CA ILE A 253 2.74 14.32 -23.54
C ILE A 253 2.39 14.65 -22.09
N GLY A 254 3.28 15.31 -21.35
CA GLY A 254 3.04 15.62 -19.94
C GLY A 254 1.77 16.43 -19.67
N PRO A 255 1.55 17.57 -20.37
CA PRO A 255 0.29 18.31 -20.32
C PRO A 255 -0.92 17.49 -20.79
N PHE A 256 -0.74 16.61 -21.79
CA PHE A 256 -1.81 15.72 -22.27
C PHE A 256 -2.27 14.73 -21.20
N LEU A 257 -1.35 14.13 -20.43
CA LEU A 257 -1.68 13.18 -19.35
C LEU A 257 -2.51 13.78 -18.22
N ARG A 258 -2.56 15.11 -18.10
CA ARG A 258 -3.30 15.83 -17.05
C ARG A 258 -4.73 16.19 -17.43
N ARG A 259 -5.08 16.10 -18.71
CA ARG A 259 -6.42 16.47 -19.20
C ARG A 259 -7.44 15.46 -18.68
N LYS A 260 -8.62 15.93 -18.26
CA LYS A 260 -9.69 15.03 -17.77
C LYS A 260 -10.11 13.97 -18.79
N ASN A 261 -10.03 14.30 -20.08
CA ASN A 261 -10.42 13.38 -21.15
C ASN A 261 -9.46 12.19 -21.26
N THR A 262 -8.19 12.36 -20.86
CA THR A 262 -7.17 11.29 -20.92
C THR A 262 -7.19 10.40 -19.68
N GLU A 263 -7.97 10.76 -18.65
CA GLU A 263 -8.11 9.95 -17.44
C GLU A 263 -8.67 8.56 -17.73
N LYS A 264 -9.71 8.46 -18.58
CA LYS A 264 -10.30 7.17 -18.99
C LYS A 264 -9.30 6.27 -19.75
N LEU A 265 -8.47 6.89 -20.57
CA LEU A 265 -7.43 6.19 -21.33
C LEU A 265 -6.30 5.73 -20.40
N LEU A 266 -5.88 6.62 -19.50
CA LEU A 266 -4.89 6.30 -18.48
C LEU A 266 -5.37 5.19 -17.55
N ASP A 267 -6.64 5.14 -17.21
CA ASP A 267 -7.20 4.06 -16.39
C ASP A 267 -7.25 2.73 -17.14
N ALA A 268 -7.32 2.74 -18.48
CA ALA A 268 -7.25 1.53 -19.29
C ALA A 268 -5.80 1.00 -19.44
N VAL A 269 -4.83 1.90 -19.60
CA VAL A 269 -3.43 1.54 -19.89
C VAL A 269 -2.60 1.38 -18.61
N ALA A 270 -2.79 2.27 -17.65
CA ALA A 270 -2.09 2.34 -16.37
C ALA A 270 -3.13 2.36 -15.23
N PRO A 271 -3.85 1.25 -15.01
CA PRO A 271 -4.87 1.20 -13.97
C PRO A 271 -4.24 1.49 -12.61
N VAL A 272 -4.94 2.29 -11.80
CA VAL A 272 -4.58 2.45 -10.39
C VAL A 272 -4.85 1.11 -9.72
N SER A 273 -3.80 0.49 -9.16
CA SER A 273 -3.94 -0.68 -8.30
C SER A 273 -4.80 -0.26 -7.11
N SER A 274 -6.10 -0.49 -7.22
CA SER A 274 -7.00 -0.21 -6.12
C SER A 274 -6.58 -1.15 -5.01
N ASN A 275 -5.91 -0.61 -3.99
CA ASN A 275 -5.75 -1.28 -2.70
C ASN A 275 -7.12 -1.40 -1.97
N ARG A 276 -8.23 -1.23 -2.70
CA ARG A 276 -9.55 -1.74 -2.35
C ARG A 276 -9.40 -3.25 -2.22
N MET A 277 -9.08 -3.70 -1.00
CA MET A 277 -9.76 -4.88 -0.50
C MET A 277 -11.23 -4.66 -0.82
N CYS A 278 -11.75 -5.52 -1.71
CA CYS A 278 -13.12 -5.53 -2.12
C CYS A 278 -13.99 -5.29 -0.88
N VAL A 279 -14.69 -4.16 -0.83
CA VAL A 279 -15.92 -4.10 -0.06
C VAL A 279 -16.77 -5.15 -0.76
N ILE A 280 -16.90 -6.31 -0.12
CA ILE A 280 -17.92 -7.28 -0.46
C ILE A 280 -19.21 -6.49 -0.27
N SER A 281 -19.72 -5.91 -1.36
CA SER A 281 -21.07 -5.41 -1.41
C SER A 281 -21.93 -6.64 -1.18
N ASP A 282 -22.62 -6.66 -0.05
CA ASP A 282 -23.60 -7.65 0.35
C ASP A 282 -24.57 -7.91 -0.82
N LYS A 283 -24.28 -8.95 -1.59
CA LYS A 283 -25.21 -9.58 -2.50
C LYS A 283 -25.13 -11.06 -2.18
N ASN A 284 -26.11 -11.49 -1.40
CA ASN A 284 -26.57 -12.86 -1.20
C ASN A 284 -25.92 -13.87 -2.15
N MET A 285 -25.07 -14.75 -1.62
CA MET A 285 -24.85 -16.09 -2.18
C MET A 285 -24.41 -17.04 -1.07
N THR A 286 -25.36 -17.85 -0.63
CA THR A 286 -25.17 -19.15 -0.02
C THR A 286 -24.35 -20.04 -0.95
N SER A 287 -23.04 -20.17 -0.73
CA SER A 287 -22.21 -21.28 -1.22
C SER A 287 -20.80 -21.20 -0.61
N PRO A 288 -20.28 -22.27 0.04
CA PRO A 288 -18.95 -22.29 0.60
C PRO A 288 -17.94 -22.92 -0.37
N VAL A 289 -17.75 -22.33 -1.56
CA VAL A 289 -16.65 -22.71 -2.47
C VAL A 289 -16.20 -21.47 -3.25
N GLY A 290 -15.33 -20.64 -2.67
CA GLY A 290 -15.00 -19.33 -3.25
C GLY A 290 -13.61 -18.76 -2.98
N ASP A 291 -12.65 -19.56 -2.48
CA ASP A 291 -11.33 -19.04 -2.08
C ASP A 291 -10.19 -19.25 -3.09
N ILE A 292 -10.47 -19.77 -4.29
CA ILE A 292 -9.43 -19.99 -5.32
C ILE A 292 -9.40 -18.84 -6.36
N SER A 293 -10.47 -18.03 -6.46
CA SER A 293 -10.56 -16.98 -7.50
C SER A 293 -9.68 -15.74 -7.24
N LEU A 294 -9.20 -15.53 -6.00
CA LEU A 294 -8.41 -14.35 -5.63
C LEU A 294 -6.93 -14.41 -6.07
N MET A 295 -6.45 -15.57 -6.51
CA MET A 295 -5.06 -15.71 -7.00
C MET A 295 -4.91 -15.43 -8.50
N VAL A 296 -5.98 -15.56 -9.29
CA VAL A 296 -5.92 -15.42 -10.76
C VAL A 296 -5.83 -13.95 -11.18
N ASP A 297 -6.53 -13.05 -10.48
CA ASP A 297 -6.52 -11.61 -10.79
C ASP A 297 -5.18 -10.93 -10.49
N PHE A 298 -4.32 -11.55 -9.69
CA PHE A 298 -3.02 -10.99 -9.32
C PHE A 298 -1.90 -11.33 -10.32
N TRP A 299 -2.06 -12.36 -11.17
CA TRP A 299 -0.97 -12.89 -12.02
C TRP A 299 -1.22 -12.94 -13.53
N GLY A 300 -2.35 -12.47 -14.06
CA GLY A 300 -2.51 -12.41 -15.51
C GLY A 300 -3.93 -12.26 -16.02
N GLY A 301 -4.63 -11.20 -15.62
CA GLY A 301 -5.89 -10.83 -16.27
C GLY A 301 -5.66 -10.50 -17.75
N ASP A 302 -6.35 -11.24 -18.63
CA ASP A 302 -6.25 -11.27 -20.09
C ASP A 302 -5.78 -9.96 -20.77
N ALA A 303 -4.54 -9.98 -21.27
CA ALA A 303 -4.00 -8.93 -22.12
C ALA A 303 -4.91 -8.62 -23.34
N GLN A 304 -5.68 -9.61 -23.81
CA GLN A 304 -6.67 -9.42 -24.87
C GLN A 304 -7.89 -8.60 -24.43
N ALA A 305 -8.43 -8.86 -23.24
CA ALA A 305 -9.54 -8.08 -22.69
C ALA A 305 -9.12 -6.62 -22.46
N GLN A 306 -7.89 -6.40 -21.99
CA GLN A 306 -7.33 -5.06 -21.84
C GLN A 306 -7.15 -4.36 -23.21
N LYS A 307 -6.66 -5.08 -24.23
CA LYS A 307 -6.52 -4.55 -25.60
C LYS A 307 -7.87 -4.16 -26.22
N MET A 308 -8.93 -4.95 -26.05
CA MET A 308 -10.27 -4.61 -26.54
C MET A 308 -10.83 -3.36 -25.84
N LYS A 309 -10.60 -3.23 -24.53
CA LYS A 309 -11.02 -2.05 -23.76
C LYS A 309 -10.28 -0.79 -24.18
N ILE A 310 -8.97 -0.89 -24.48
CA ILE A 310 -8.18 0.24 -25.01
C ILE A 310 -8.74 0.67 -26.37
N ASN A 311 -8.99 -0.28 -27.28
CA ASN A 311 -9.50 0.01 -28.62
C ASN A 311 -10.90 0.64 -28.62
N SER A 312 -11.79 0.23 -27.72
CA SER A 312 -13.13 0.82 -27.62
C SER A 312 -13.08 2.27 -27.13
N VAL A 313 -12.21 2.58 -26.15
CA VAL A 313 -12.02 3.94 -25.66
C VAL A 313 -11.40 4.84 -26.73
N TYR A 314 -10.42 4.35 -27.50
CA TYR A 314 -9.85 5.10 -28.63
C TYR A 314 -10.90 5.45 -29.69
N ARG A 315 -11.75 4.49 -30.09
CA ARG A 315 -12.82 4.73 -31.07
C ARG A 315 -13.85 5.74 -30.56
N ALA A 316 -14.23 5.65 -29.29
CA ALA A 316 -15.19 6.58 -28.69
C ALA A 316 -14.65 8.02 -28.69
N MET A 317 -13.37 8.22 -28.38
CA MET A 317 -12.75 9.56 -28.41
C MET A 317 -12.63 10.10 -29.84
N ALA A 318 -12.28 9.26 -30.81
CA ALA A 318 -12.17 9.64 -32.21
C ALA A 318 -13.52 10.05 -32.83
N SER A 319 -14.64 9.49 -32.36
CA SER A 319 -15.99 9.87 -32.82
C SER A 319 -16.53 11.17 -32.20
N THR A 320 -15.89 11.69 -31.16
CA THR A 320 -16.32 12.90 -30.43
C THR A 320 -15.46 14.13 -30.70
N ALA A 321 -14.41 14.00 -31.52
CA ALA A 321 -13.57 15.10 -32.00
C ALA A 321 -13.99 15.48 -33.42
#